data_AF-A0A238UCI8-F1
#
_entry.id   AF-A0A238UCI8-F1
#
_cell.length_a   1.000
_cell.length_b   1.000
_cell.length_c   1.000
_cell.angle_alpha   90.00
_cell.angle_beta   90.00
_cell.angle_gamma   90.00
#
_symmetry.space_group_name_H-M   'P 1'
#
loop_
_entity.id
_entity.type
_entity.pdbx_description
1 polymer ?
#
loop_
_entity_poly.entity_id
_entity_poly.type
_entity_poly.pdbx_seq_one_letter_code
_entity_poly.pdbx_strand_id
1 'polypeptide(L)'
;MEINKKNRTELKQYFIAEALPTERQFSDFIEGTINQVDDGIVKRGGEPIAIASEGTTVGSQEILHLYPNFDQEEPDWSLNLNPRVDADEPETSKKGFNIKDTTGESRLFIQSGKGNIGLGTIEPTAKLTIQGAGETSLLSVIDHSKKHTQIFEVGQENGNGAITIQNGVADKNMKLRANTIEFQNLEDKTNTKSVNITAEKNNLKIKADQVQIAGNIKMDNLSGSPILKEKDSDPSDSIIPSQKAVKTYVDNRLPKGIISMWSGSVETIPEGWALCDGTNETPDLRGRFIVGFDAENPEYNQAKKTGGLSEVQLTVQELPAHTHEDSGHDHNINDPGHNHNHNRDGKNFNVLARYTGKDTTDTMDNNKGAGREFALNDYGTIQSKQTGIEILSGKANLQNTGKDQPHENRPPFFVLAYIIKL
;
A
#
# COMPACT_ATOMS: atom_id res chain seq x y z
N MET A 1 -58.40 18.36 -63.48
CA MET A 1 -58.29 19.07 -64.77
C MET A 1 -58.94 18.23 -65.86
N GLU A 2 -60.14 18.57 -66.36
CA GLU A 2 -60.77 17.77 -67.43
C GLU A 2 -60.06 17.99 -68.78
N ILE A 3 -59.32 16.97 -69.26
CA ILE A 3 -58.76 17.00 -70.63
C ILE A 3 -59.84 16.50 -71.61
N ASN A 4 -60.75 17.40 -71.99
CA ASN A 4 -61.81 17.14 -72.99
C ASN A 4 -61.35 17.35 -74.44
N LYS A 5 -60.05 17.18 -74.74
CA LYS A 5 -59.47 17.40 -76.09
C LYS A 5 -59.36 16.09 -76.85
N LYS A 6 -59.70 16.10 -78.15
CA LYS A 6 -59.58 14.94 -79.04
C LYS A 6 -58.12 14.51 -79.20
N ASN A 7 -57.87 13.21 -79.21
CA ASN A 7 -56.52 12.71 -79.41
C ASN A 7 -56.05 12.87 -80.87
N ARG A 8 -54.74 12.74 -81.12
CA ARG A 8 -54.17 12.93 -82.47
C ARG A 8 -54.76 11.98 -83.53
N THR A 9 -55.20 10.79 -83.16
CA THR A 9 -55.82 9.82 -84.09
C THR A 9 -57.20 10.29 -84.52
N GLU A 10 -57.99 10.81 -83.58
CA GLU A 10 -59.31 11.40 -83.85
C GLU A 10 -59.19 12.69 -84.67
N LEU A 11 -58.23 13.56 -84.34
CA LEU A 11 -58.01 14.80 -85.07
C LEU A 11 -57.61 14.56 -86.53
N LYS A 12 -56.72 13.59 -86.80
CA LYS A 12 -56.26 13.27 -88.16
C LYS A 12 -57.39 12.89 -89.12
N GLN A 13 -58.49 12.31 -88.63
CA GLN A 13 -59.63 11.95 -89.48
C GLN A 13 -60.32 13.16 -90.09
N TYR A 14 -60.18 14.35 -89.48
CA TYR A 14 -60.80 15.59 -89.96
C TYR A 14 -59.90 16.41 -90.90
N PHE A 15 -58.59 16.12 -90.93
CA PHE A 15 -57.60 16.84 -91.77
C PHE A 15 -57.06 15.95 -92.90
N ILE A 16 -57.96 15.40 -93.72
CA ILE A 16 -57.63 14.64 -94.94
C ILE A 16 -57.86 15.50 -96.19
N ALA A 17 -57.30 15.08 -97.33
CA ALA A 17 -57.47 15.80 -98.59
C ALA A 17 -58.96 15.98 -98.91
N GLU A 18 -59.33 17.18 -99.34
CA GLU A 18 -60.71 17.58 -99.71
C GLU A 18 -61.73 17.60 -98.55
N ALA A 19 -61.33 17.29 -97.31
CA ALA A 19 -62.19 17.53 -96.14
C ALA A 19 -62.24 19.02 -95.78
N LEU A 20 -63.36 19.46 -95.22
CA LEU A 20 -63.56 20.81 -94.68
C LEU A 20 -63.66 20.73 -93.14
N PRO A 21 -62.53 20.87 -92.41
CA PRO A 21 -62.60 20.92 -90.96
C PRO A 21 -63.38 22.14 -90.48
N THR A 22 -64.21 21.94 -89.46
CA THR A 22 -64.96 22.99 -88.77
C THR A 22 -64.04 23.86 -87.92
N GLU A 23 -64.49 25.08 -87.60
CA GLU A 23 -63.80 25.99 -86.66
C GLU A 23 -63.41 25.30 -85.35
N ARG A 24 -64.31 24.51 -84.78
CA ARG A 24 -64.04 23.74 -83.55
C ARG A 24 -62.93 22.71 -83.72
N GLN A 25 -62.85 22.03 -84.87
CA GLN A 25 -61.77 21.06 -85.14
C GLN A 25 -60.42 21.77 -85.36
N PHE A 26 -60.42 22.98 -85.92
CA PHE A 26 -59.23 23.82 -85.97
C PHE A 26 -58.79 24.26 -84.57
N SER A 27 -59.73 24.67 -83.71
CA SER A 27 -59.44 24.98 -82.30
C SER A 27 -58.82 23.76 -81.59
N ASP A 28 -59.47 22.60 -81.68
CA ASP A 28 -58.98 21.36 -81.05
C ASP A 28 -57.58 20.96 -81.57
N PHE A 29 -57.26 21.24 -82.83
CA PHE A 29 -55.93 20.97 -83.41
C PHE A 29 -54.87 21.94 -82.91
N ILE A 30 -55.14 23.25 -82.97
CA ILE A 30 -54.20 24.29 -82.52
C ILE A 30 -53.91 24.11 -81.03
N GLU A 31 -54.95 23.96 -80.22
CA GLU A 31 -54.84 23.77 -78.78
C GLU A 31 -54.32 22.39 -78.35
N GLY A 32 -54.20 21.44 -79.29
CA GLY A 32 -53.66 20.09 -79.07
C GLY A 32 -52.18 19.93 -79.42
N THR A 33 -51.52 21.01 -79.87
CA THR A 33 -50.09 21.04 -80.21
C THR A 33 -49.28 21.82 -79.18
N ILE A 34 -47.98 21.51 -79.07
CA ILE A 34 -47.06 22.27 -78.20
C ILE A 34 -46.65 23.56 -78.92
N ASN A 35 -46.98 24.70 -78.33
CA ASN A 35 -46.53 26.03 -78.71
C ASN A 35 -45.23 26.37 -77.95
N GLN A 36 -44.14 26.63 -78.68
CA GLN A 36 -42.82 26.84 -78.05
C GLN A 36 -42.73 28.07 -77.16
N VAL A 37 -43.53 29.11 -77.44
CA VAL A 37 -43.53 30.36 -76.67
C VAL A 37 -44.42 30.20 -75.44
N ASP A 38 -45.62 29.68 -75.64
CA ASP A 38 -46.62 29.60 -74.57
C ASP A 38 -46.35 28.42 -73.61
N ASP A 39 -45.89 27.27 -74.13
CA ASP A 39 -45.58 26.08 -73.31
C ASP A 39 -44.12 26.02 -72.84
N GLY A 40 -43.27 26.95 -73.28
CA GLY A 40 -41.87 27.04 -72.85
C GLY A 40 -40.96 25.86 -73.25
N ILE A 41 -41.40 24.99 -74.18
CA ILE A 41 -40.64 23.82 -74.64
C ILE A 41 -40.08 24.06 -76.05
N VAL A 42 -38.76 23.98 -76.22
CA VAL A 42 -38.10 24.16 -77.52
C VAL A 42 -36.98 23.14 -77.74
N LYS A 43 -36.76 22.75 -79.01
CA LYS A 43 -35.57 21.99 -79.42
C LYS A 43 -34.75 22.84 -80.38
N ARG A 44 -33.62 23.36 -79.89
CA ARG A 44 -32.69 24.16 -80.70
C ARG A 44 -31.82 23.25 -81.56
N GLY A 45 -31.38 23.73 -82.72
CA GLY A 45 -30.61 22.92 -83.67
C GLY A 45 -29.30 22.42 -83.05
N GLY A 46 -29.14 21.08 -82.97
CA GLY A 46 -27.96 20.46 -82.36
C GLY A 46 -27.96 20.38 -80.84
N GLU A 47 -28.99 20.91 -80.15
CA GLU A 47 -29.10 20.90 -78.68
C GLU A 47 -30.16 19.89 -78.21
N PRO A 48 -30.09 19.45 -76.93
CA PRO A 48 -31.17 18.74 -76.27
C PRO A 48 -32.47 19.56 -76.21
N ILE A 49 -33.57 18.91 -75.81
CA ILE A 49 -34.80 19.63 -75.47
C ILE A 49 -34.53 20.61 -74.33
N ALA A 50 -35.01 21.85 -74.48
CA ALA A 50 -34.94 22.89 -73.48
C ALA A 50 -36.35 23.22 -72.98
N ILE A 51 -36.47 23.42 -71.68
CA ILE A 51 -37.71 23.79 -70.99
C ILE A 51 -37.42 25.08 -70.24
N ALA A 52 -38.22 26.10 -70.47
CA ALA A 52 -38.19 27.35 -69.71
C ALA A 52 -39.06 27.21 -68.47
N SER A 53 -38.59 27.74 -67.34
CA SER A 53 -39.40 27.80 -66.13
C SER A 53 -40.43 28.92 -66.21
N GLU A 54 -41.63 28.68 -65.70
CA GLU A 54 -42.69 29.67 -65.55
C GLU A 54 -42.59 30.34 -64.16
N GLY A 55 -42.71 31.67 -64.11
CA GLY A 55 -42.66 32.45 -62.87
C GLY A 55 -41.69 33.62 -62.89
N THR A 56 -41.67 34.42 -61.81
CA THR A 56 -40.87 35.65 -61.73
C THR A 56 -39.43 35.39 -61.29
N THR A 57 -38.51 36.29 -61.64
CA THR A 57 -37.08 36.22 -61.23
C THR A 57 -36.85 36.34 -59.73
N VAL A 58 -37.84 36.85 -58.99
CA VAL A 58 -37.82 37.03 -57.52
C VAL A 58 -38.63 35.91 -56.82
N GLY A 59 -38.97 34.83 -57.53
CA GLY A 59 -39.81 33.76 -56.99
C GLY A 59 -39.43 32.36 -57.42
N SER A 60 -40.13 31.38 -56.85
CA SER A 60 -40.10 30.00 -57.34
C SER A 60 -40.52 30.00 -58.81
N GLN A 61 -39.75 29.32 -59.64
CA GLN A 61 -40.03 29.19 -61.07
C GLN A 61 -40.31 27.72 -61.38
N GLU A 62 -41.56 27.39 -61.66
CA GLU A 62 -42.00 26.02 -61.91
C GLU A 62 -41.50 25.55 -63.29
N ILE A 63 -41.05 24.30 -63.40
CA ILE A 63 -40.52 23.73 -64.64
C ILE A 63 -41.39 22.57 -65.12
N LEU A 64 -41.70 21.63 -64.23
CA LEU A 64 -42.37 20.39 -64.60
C LEU A 64 -43.23 19.88 -63.45
N HIS A 65 -44.49 19.58 -63.74
CA HIS A 65 -45.43 18.94 -62.83
C HIS A 65 -45.70 17.51 -63.27
N LEU A 66 -45.60 16.58 -62.32
CA LEU A 66 -45.74 15.14 -62.55
C LEU A 66 -46.99 14.66 -61.83
N TYR A 67 -48.01 14.32 -62.62
CA TYR A 67 -49.29 13.81 -62.14
C TYR A 67 -49.38 12.31 -62.39
N PRO A 68 -49.97 11.52 -61.47
CA PRO A 68 -50.33 10.13 -61.76
C PRO A 68 -51.50 10.07 -62.76
N ASN A 69 -52.41 11.04 -62.68
CA ASN A 69 -53.49 11.31 -63.64
C ASN A 69 -53.92 12.78 -63.51
N PHE A 70 -54.61 13.31 -64.52
CA PHE A 70 -55.04 14.71 -64.54
C PHE A 70 -56.38 14.96 -63.81
N ASP A 71 -56.93 13.96 -63.11
CA ASP A 71 -58.16 14.15 -62.31
C ASP A 71 -57.86 14.88 -61.00
N GLN A 72 -56.60 14.87 -60.55
CA GLN A 72 -56.13 15.61 -59.38
C GLN A 72 -55.83 17.07 -59.70
N GLU A 73 -55.96 17.94 -58.69
CA GLU A 73 -55.64 19.37 -58.82
C GLU A 73 -54.15 19.67 -58.62
N GLU A 74 -53.46 18.88 -57.80
CA GLU A 74 -52.05 19.06 -57.45
C GLU A 74 -51.19 17.89 -57.96
N PRO A 75 -49.93 18.15 -58.38
CA PRO A 75 -49.02 17.10 -58.81
C PRO A 75 -48.41 16.36 -57.63
N ASP A 76 -48.18 15.05 -57.79
CA ASP A 76 -47.44 14.25 -56.81
C ASP A 76 -46.01 14.76 -56.62
N TRP A 77 -45.40 15.22 -57.72
CA TRP A 77 -44.05 15.75 -57.74
C TRP A 77 -43.95 16.96 -58.67
N SER A 78 -43.15 17.95 -58.26
CA SER A 78 -42.84 19.10 -59.11
C SER A 78 -41.38 19.47 -59.04
N LEU A 79 -40.88 19.93 -60.19
CA LEU A 79 -39.52 20.43 -60.36
C LEU A 79 -39.60 21.93 -60.55
N ASN A 80 -38.83 22.67 -59.76
CA ASN A 80 -38.79 24.12 -59.85
C ASN A 80 -37.37 24.67 -59.64
N LEU A 81 -37.14 25.89 -60.12
CA LEU A 81 -35.97 26.68 -59.77
C LEU A 81 -36.31 27.62 -58.63
N ASN A 82 -35.27 27.97 -57.88
CA ASN A 82 -35.30 29.04 -56.88
C ASN A 82 -36.43 28.89 -55.83
N PRO A 83 -36.57 27.72 -55.16
CA PRO A 83 -37.59 27.52 -54.13
C PRO A 83 -37.46 28.55 -53.00
N ARG A 84 -38.56 28.80 -52.29
CA ARG A 84 -38.64 29.75 -51.17
C ARG A 84 -38.69 29.03 -49.84
N VAL A 85 -38.17 29.67 -48.80
CA VAL A 85 -38.27 29.16 -47.42
C VAL A 85 -39.66 29.44 -46.88
N ASP A 86 -40.17 30.64 -47.19
CA ASP A 86 -41.52 31.07 -46.88
C ASP A 86 -42.24 31.41 -48.20
N ALA A 87 -43.40 30.79 -48.42
CA ALA A 87 -44.20 31.00 -49.62
C ALA A 87 -44.63 32.47 -49.77
N ASP A 88 -44.88 33.14 -48.63
CA ASP A 88 -45.38 34.50 -48.55
C ASP A 88 -44.27 35.56 -48.64
N GLU A 89 -43.00 35.16 -48.51
CA GLU A 89 -41.84 36.07 -48.60
C GLU A 89 -40.93 35.74 -49.81
N PRO A 90 -41.11 36.42 -50.96
CA PRO A 90 -40.35 36.17 -52.19
C PRO A 90 -38.83 36.24 -52.05
N GLU A 91 -38.36 37.13 -51.16
CA GLU A 91 -36.94 37.37 -50.90
C GLU A 91 -36.24 36.19 -50.19
N THR A 92 -37.00 35.21 -49.69
CA THR A 92 -36.43 34.00 -49.10
C THR A 92 -35.99 32.97 -50.13
N SER A 93 -36.14 33.26 -51.43
CA SER A 93 -35.77 32.35 -52.52
C SER A 93 -34.30 31.95 -52.51
N LYS A 94 -34.04 30.65 -52.70
CA LYS A 94 -32.69 30.06 -52.72
C LYS A 94 -32.36 29.60 -54.12
N LYS A 95 -31.38 30.24 -54.76
CA LYS A 95 -30.97 29.90 -56.13
C LYS A 95 -30.54 28.44 -56.25
N GLY A 96 -31.19 27.66 -57.11
CA GLY A 96 -30.90 26.24 -57.27
C GLY A 96 -32.02 25.48 -57.95
N PHE A 97 -31.80 24.17 -58.11
CA PHE A 97 -32.77 23.22 -58.65
C PHE A 97 -33.42 22.46 -57.51
N ASN A 98 -34.74 22.30 -57.55
CA ASN A 98 -35.53 21.72 -56.49
C ASN A 98 -36.51 20.66 -57.01
N ILE A 99 -36.67 19.60 -56.23
CA ILE A 99 -37.74 18.62 -56.35
C ILE A 99 -38.57 18.70 -55.07
N LYS A 100 -39.86 19.00 -55.22
CA LYS A 100 -40.83 19.03 -54.11
C LYS A 100 -41.95 18.03 -54.33
N ASP A 101 -42.56 17.59 -53.24
CA ASP A 101 -43.73 16.71 -53.31
C ASP A 101 -45.05 17.50 -53.28
N THR A 102 -46.17 16.79 -53.24
CA THR A 102 -47.52 17.38 -53.19
C THR A 102 -47.74 18.36 -52.03
N THR A 103 -46.97 18.26 -50.93
CA THR A 103 -47.10 19.19 -49.78
C THR A 103 -46.39 20.52 -50.03
N GLY A 104 -45.64 20.64 -51.13
CA GLY A 104 -44.79 21.78 -51.43
C GLY A 104 -43.41 21.73 -50.78
N GLU A 105 -43.18 20.77 -49.87
CA GLU A 105 -41.91 20.57 -49.17
C GLU A 105 -40.80 20.09 -50.12
N SER A 106 -39.61 20.68 -49.98
CA SER A 106 -38.44 20.25 -50.74
C SER A 106 -37.98 18.87 -50.28
N ARG A 107 -37.79 17.96 -51.24
CA ARG A 107 -37.22 16.61 -51.00
C ARG A 107 -35.78 16.52 -51.45
N LEU A 108 -35.42 17.21 -52.53
CA LEU A 108 -34.05 17.37 -53.00
C LEU A 108 -33.84 18.79 -53.50
N PHE A 109 -32.82 19.45 -53.00
CA PHE A 109 -32.38 20.76 -53.46
C PHE A 109 -30.89 20.74 -53.80
N ILE A 110 -30.53 21.31 -54.94
CA ILE A 110 -29.14 21.50 -55.36
C ILE A 110 -28.89 22.99 -55.53
N GLN A 111 -28.10 23.57 -54.63
CA GLN A 111 -27.83 24.99 -54.61
C GLN A 111 -26.92 25.39 -55.78
N SER A 112 -27.39 26.37 -56.57
CA SER A 112 -26.62 26.91 -57.70
C SER A 112 -25.35 27.63 -57.23
N GLY A 113 -24.26 27.48 -57.99
CA GLY A 113 -22.95 28.08 -57.71
C GLY A 113 -22.15 27.42 -56.58
N LYS A 114 -22.80 26.91 -55.53
CA LYS A 114 -22.13 26.23 -54.40
C LYS A 114 -22.10 24.71 -54.52
N GLY A 115 -23.10 24.12 -55.19
CA GLY A 115 -23.26 22.67 -55.32
C GLY A 115 -23.56 21.97 -53.99
N ASN A 116 -24.06 22.70 -53.00
CA ASN A 116 -24.52 22.10 -51.75
C ASN A 116 -25.86 21.40 -51.99
N ILE A 117 -26.01 20.19 -51.47
CA ILE A 117 -27.20 19.36 -51.62
C ILE A 117 -27.97 19.37 -50.30
N GLY A 118 -29.26 19.73 -50.36
CA GLY A 118 -30.21 19.59 -49.28
C GLY A 118 -31.15 18.42 -49.55
N LEU A 119 -31.27 17.50 -48.59
CA LEU A 119 -32.33 16.49 -48.55
C LEU A 119 -33.31 16.90 -47.45
N GLY A 120 -34.55 17.20 -47.83
CA GLY A 120 -35.56 17.73 -46.89
C GLY A 120 -35.33 19.19 -46.46
N THR A 121 -34.46 19.94 -47.14
CA THR A 121 -34.18 21.35 -46.84
C THR A 121 -33.66 22.10 -48.06
N ILE A 122 -33.96 23.38 -48.16
CA ILE A 122 -33.40 24.29 -49.18
C ILE A 122 -32.29 25.19 -48.64
N GLU A 123 -31.94 25.05 -47.36
CA GLU A 123 -30.89 25.82 -46.68
C GLU A 123 -29.72 24.94 -46.23
N PRO A 124 -29.01 24.26 -47.16
CA PRO A 124 -27.93 23.37 -46.79
C PRO A 124 -26.76 24.14 -46.18
N THR A 125 -26.39 23.76 -44.96
CA THR A 125 -25.28 24.34 -44.18
C THR A 125 -23.92 23.71 -44.51
N ALA A 126 -23.93 22.57 -45.21
CA ALA A 126 -22.74 21.84 -45.65
C ALA A 126 -22.92 21.36 -47.10
N LYS A 127 -21.93 20.61 -47.62
CA LYS A 127 -22.01 20.02 -48.96
C LYS A 127 -23.18 19.05 -49.11
N LEU A 128 -23.49 18.33 -48.05
CA LEU A 128 -24.70 17.53 -47.92
C LEU A 128 -25.33 17.86 -46.57
N THR A 129 -26.56 18.36 -46.59
CA THR A 129 -27.38 18.57 -45.39
C THR A 129 -28.63 17.72 -45.51
N ILE A 130 -28.91 16.91 -44.50
CA ILE A 130 -30.11 16.08 -44.43
C ILE A 130 -30.94 16.57 -43.25
N GLN A 131 -32.17 16.97 -43.53
CA GLN A 131 -33.13 17.45 -42.54
C GLN A 131 -34.42 16.62 -42.67
N GLY A 132 -34.97 16.19 -41.54
CA GLY A 132 -36.24 15.46 -41.51
C GLY A 132 -37.09 15.93 -40.34
N ALA A 133 -38.41 15.88 -40.52
CA ALA A 133 -39.38 16.25 -39.50
C ALA A 133 -39.93 14.99 -38.83
N GLY A 134 -39.41 14.65 -37.64
CA GLY A 134 -39.90 13.50 -36.86
C GLY A 134 -39.37 12.12 -37.29
N GLU A 135 -38.36 12.08 -38.16
CA GLU A 135 -37.76 10.82 -38.62
C GLU A 135 -36.86 10.18 -37.56
N THR A 136 -36.91 8.85 -37.46
CA THR A 136 -36.08 8.08 -36.51
C THR A 136 -34.62 7.95 -36.97
N SER A 137 -34.37 8.06 -38.27
CA SER A 137 -33.04 8.04 -38.87
C SER A 137 -33.01 8.89 -40.12
N LEU A 138 -32.08 9.84 -40.18
CA LEU A 138 -31.88 10.71 -41.35
C LEU A 138 -30.93 10.10 -42.38
N LEU A 139 -30.02 9.22 -41.96
CA LEU A 139 -29.07 8.53 -42.83
C LEU A 139 -28.92 7.08 -42.41
N SER A 140 -29.16 6.16 -43.35
CA SER A 140 -28.95 4.72 -43.17
C SER A 140 -28.07 4.19 -44.29
N VAL A 141 -27.00 3.47 -43.93
CA VAL A 141 -26.09 2.82 -44.89
C VAL A 141 -26.09 1.33 -44.60
N ILE A 142 -26.70 0.54 -45.49
CA ILE A 142 -26.94 -0.90 -45.32
C ILE A 142 -26.28 -1.66 -46.47
N ASP A 143 -25.37 -2.58 -46.14
CA ASP A 143 -24.80 -3.51 -47.11
C ASP A 143 -25.45 -4.90 -46.98
N HIS A 144 -26.13 -5.35 -48.03
CA HIS A 144 -26.74 -6.69 -48.11
C HIS A 144 -25.79 -7.75 -48.67
N SER A 145 -24.64 -7.36 -49.20
CA SER A 145 -23.78 -8.22 -50.02
C SER A 145 -22.83 -9.10 -49.23
N LYS A 146 -22.62 -8.82 -47.92
CA LYS A 146 -21.61 -9.46 -47.04
C LYS A 146 -20.18 -9.46 -47.61
N LYS A 147 -19.89 -8.67 -48.65
CA LYS A 147 -18.65 -8.77 -49.43
C LYS A 147 -17.70 -7.60 -49.21
N HIS A 148 -18.14 -6.52 -48.57
CA HIS A 148 -17.31 -5.34 -48.37
C HIS A 148 -16.81 -5.25 -46.92
N THR A 149 -15.56 -4.84 -46.75
CA THR A 149 -14.91 -4.64 -45.45
C THR A 149 -15.25 -3.28 -44.82
N GLN A 150 -15.83 -2.35 -45.60
CA GLN A 150 -16.11 -0.97 -45.18
C GLN A 150 -17.43 -0.50 -45.79
N ILE A 151 -18.30 0.05 -44.94
CA ILE A 151 -19.64 0.53 -45.34
C ILE A 151 -19.79 2.04 -45.21
N PHE A 152 -18.92 2.70 -44.44
CA PHE A 152 -18.87 4.15 -44.30
C PHE A 152 -17.43 4.57 -44.02
N GLU A 153 -16.94 5.56 -44.76
CA GLU A 153 -15.58 6.07 -44.66
C GLU A 153 -15.58 7.60 -44.66
N VAL A 154 -14.76 8.19 -43.79
CA VAL A 154 -14.42 9.61 -43.85
C VAL A 154 -12.90 9.69 -43.97
N GLY A 155 -12.43 9.80 -45.22
CA GLY A 155 -11.01 9.96 -45.54
C GLY A 155 -10.66 11.44 -45.75
N GLN A 156 -9.47 11.84 -45.31
CA GLN A 156 -8.90 13.14 -45.63
C GLN A 156 -7.42 12.97 -46.02
N GLU A 157 -7.05 13.38 -47.23
CA GLU A 157 -5.67 13.27 -47.73
C GLU A 157 -4.71 14.22 -47.00
N ASN A 158 -5.16 15.43 -46.67
CA ASN A 158 -4.38 16.43 -45.96
C ASN A 158 -5.23 17.09 -44.87
N GLY A 159 -4.88 16.91 -43.60
CA GLY A 159 -5.58 17.49 -42.44
C GLY A 159 -6.28 16.44 -41.56
N ASN A 160 -7.21 16.89 -40.71
CA ASN A 160 -7.84 16.05 -39.69
C ASN A 160 -9.22 15.54 -40.13
N GLY A 161 -9.29 14.27 -40.57
CA GLY A 161 -10.57 13.60 -40.75
C GLY A 161 -11.29 13.44 -39.41
N ALA A 162 -12.34 14.22 -39.20
CA ALA A 162 -13.09 14.23 -37.94
C ALA A 162 -14.55 13.85 -38.16
N ILE A 163 -15.02 12.84 -37.43
CA ILE A 163 -16.45 12.57 -37.27
C ILE A 163 -16.89 13.25 -35.98
N THR A 164 -17.61 14.36 -36.11
CA THR A 164 -18.17 15.09 -34.97
C THR A 164 -19.63 14.67 -34.78
N ILE A 165 -19.95 14.12 -33.61
CA ILE A 165 -21.32 13.77 -33.23
C ILE A 165 -21.73 14.67 -32.08
N GLN A 166 -22.66 15.58 -32.35
CA GLN A 166 -23.28 16.43 -31.34
C GLN A 166 -24.67 15.88 -31.09
N ASN A 167 -24.96 15.52 -29.83
CA ASN A 167 -26.30 15.15 -29.44
C ASN A 167 -27.01 16.36 -28.84
N GLY A 168 -28.25 16.60 -29.25
CA GLY A 168 -29.06 17.73 -28.79
C GLY A 168 -29.46 17.61 -27.32
N VAL A 169 -30.42 18.42 -26.89
CA VAL A 169 -30.76 18.56 -25.47
C VAL A 169 -31.52 17.35 -24.89
N ALA A 170 -32.12 16.51 -25.74
CA ALA A 170 -33.05 15.45 -25.33
C ALA A 170 -32.38 14.09 -25.00
N ASP A 171 -31.36 13.68 -25.75
CA ASP A 171 -30.60 12.45 -25.49
C ASP A 171 -29.12 12.81 -25.35
N LYS A 172 -28.46 12.40 -24.26
CA LYS A 172 -27.05 12.76 -24.01
C LYS A 172 -26.06 11.65 -24.39
N ASN A 173 -26.55 10.58 -25.00
CA ASN A 173 -25.77 9.36 -25.18
C ASN A 173 -25.42 9.15 -26.65
N MET A 174 -24.13 9.01 -26.94
CA MET A 174 -23.64 8.43 -28.19
C MET A 174 -23.59 6.91 -28.03
N LYS A 175 -24.28 6.18 -28.90
CA LYS A 175 -24.34 4.72 -28.84
C LYS A 175 -23.56 4.09 -30.00
N LEU A 176 -22.34 3.61 -29.70
CA LEU A 176 -21.58 2.78 -30.62
C LEU A 176 -21.83 1.31 -30.30
N ARG A 177 -22.49 0.58 -31.21
CA ARG A 177 -22.65 -0.87 -31.14
C ARG A 177 -21.66 -1.51 -32.11
N ALA A 178 -20.56 -2.01 -31.59
CA ALA A 178 -19.54 -2.71 -32.38
C ALA A 178 -19.01 -3.90 -31.57
N ASN A 179 -18.58 -4.96 -32.28
CA ASN A 179 -17.83 -6.05 -31.66
C ASN A 179 -16.46 -5.56 -31.17
N THR A 180 -15.84 -4.67 -31.94
CA THR A 180 -14.53 -4.07 -31.66
C THR A 180 -14.56 -2.59 -32.03
N ILE A 181 -13.94 -1.75 -31.21
CA ILE A 181 -13.59 -0.37 -31.56
C ILE A 181 -12.07 -0.30 -31.51
N GLU A 182 -11.44 -0.04 -32.66
CA GLU A 182 -9.99 -0.04 -32.79
C GLU A 182 -9.48 1.33 -33.25
N PHE A 183 -8.38 1.79 -32.67
CA PHE A 183 -7.75 3.07 -32.99
C PHE A 183 -6.36 2.85 -33.62
N GLN A 184 -6.32 2.58 -34.93
CA GLN A 184 -5.08 2.30 -35.68
C GLN A 184 -4.49 3.55 -36.35
N ASN A 185 -3.18 3.51 -36.63
CA ASN A 185 -2.42 4.49 -37.41
C ASN A 185 -1.44 3.59 -38.15
N LEU A 186 -1.62 3.51 -39.46
CA LEU A 186 -0.89 2.55 -40.27
C LEU A 186 0.58 2.99 -40.50
N GLU A 187 0.92 4.23 -40.16
CA GLU A 187 2.26 4.81 -40.35
C GLU A 187 3.13 4.77 -39.09
N ASP A 188 2.53 4.86 -37.89
CA ASP A 188 3.27 4.84 -36.62
C ASP A 188 3.23 3.45 -35.96
N LYS A 189 4.36 2.73 -36.05
CA LYS A 189 4.58 1.39 -35.45
C LYS A 189 5.05 1.46 -33.99
N THR A 190 5.23 2.66 -33.44
CA THR A 190 5.58 2.83 -32.03
C THR A 190 4.28 2.99 -31.25
N ASN A 191 3.97 2.06 -30.36
CA ASN A 191 2.70 1.94 -29.63
C ASN A 191 2.39 3.11 -28.65
N THR A 192 2.81 4.33 -28.94
CA THR A 192 2.47 5.54 -28.19
C THR A 192 1.32 6.25 -28.86
N LYS A 193 0.09 5.85 -28.51
CA LYS A 193 -1.07 6.71 -28.75
C LYS A 193 -1.82 6.96 -27.46
N SER A 194 -2.04 8.24 -27.19
CA SER A 194 -3.05 8.68 -26.24
C SER A 194 -4.41 8.75 -26.93
N VAL A 195 -5.30 7.81 -26.62
CA VAL A 195 -6.73 8.04 -26.83
C VAL A 195 -7.21 8.92 -25.67
N ASN A 196 -7.45 10.20 -25.94
CA ASN A 196 -7.95 11.13 -24.94
C ASN A 196 -9.46 10.94 -24.78
N ILE A 197 -9.88 10.09 -23.85
CA ILE A 197 -11.28 10.00 -23.42
C ILE A 197 -11.50 11.06 -22.32
N THR A 198 -11.94 12.25 -22.74
CA THR A 198 -12.22 13.36 -21.82
C THR A 198 -13.71 13.38 -21.47
N ALA A 199 -14.04 13.37 -20.19
CA ALA A 199 -15.40 13.56 -19.72
C ALA A 199 -15.51 14.93 -19.05
N GLU A 200 -16.20 15.87 -19.70
CA GLU A 200 -16.24 17.27 -19.25
C GLU A 200 -16.98 17.49 -17.92
N LYS A 201 -17.77 16.51 -17.45
CA LYS A 201 -18.62 16.65 -16.23
C LYS A 201 -18.85 15.35 -15.42
N ASN A 202 -18.27 14.19 -15.79
CA ASN A 202 -18.61 12.91 -15.17
C ASN A 202 -17.49 11.85 -15.22
N ASN A 203 -17.63 10.82 -14.40
CA ASN A 203 -16.79 9.63 -14.36
C ASN A 203 -16.77 8.87 -15.71
N LEU A 204 -15.62 8.27 -16.05
CA LEU A 204 -15.56 7.20 -17.04
C LEU A 204 -16.13 5.92 -16.42
N LYS A 205 -17.34 5.52 -16.82
CA LYS A 205 -17.98 4.27 -16.35
C LYS A 205 -17.79 3.17 -17.38
N ILE A 206 -16.98 2.17 -17.05
CA ILE A 206 -16.78 0.96 -17.86
C ILE A 206 -17.55 -0.19 -17.20
N LYS A 207 -18.51 -0.77 -17.92
CA LYS A 207 -19.20 -2.01 -17.52
C LYS A 207 -18.74 -3.13 -18.45
N ALA A 208 -17.88 -4.00 -17.94
CA ALA A 208 -17.37 -5.16 -18.66
C ALA A 208 -17.12 -6.31 -17.67
N ASP A 209 -17.15 -7.55 -18.15
CA ASP A 209 -16.81 -8.72 -17.34
C ASP A 209 -15.32 -8.72 -16.96
N GLN A 210 -14.49 -8.19 -17.85
CA GLN A 210 -13.04 -8.02 -17.67
C GLN A 210 -12.59 -6.68 -18.26
N VAL A 211 -11.68 -6.00 -17.58
CA VAL A 211 -10.97 -4.82 -18.09
C VAL A 211 -9.47 -5.12 -17.98
N GLN A 212 -8.81 -5.32 -19.12
CA GLN A 212 -7.36 -5.56 -19.18
C GLN A 212 -6.64 -4.30 -19.68
N ILE A 213 -5.63 -3.86 -18.94
CA ILE A 213 -4.73 -2.76 -19.32
C ILE A 213 -3.31 -3.33 -19.32
N ALA A 214 -2.70 -3.44 -20.50
CA ALA A 214 -1.37 -4.04 -20.68
C ALA A 214 -0.21 -3.10 -20.33
N GLY A 215 -0.50 -1.83 -20.01
CA GLY A 215 0.48 -0.80 -19.66
C GLY A 215 0.24 -0.20 -18.27
N ASN A 216 0.95 0.89 -17.98
CA ASN A 216 0.83 1.58 -16.70
C ASN A 216 -0.47 2.38 -16.59
N ILE A 217 -1.03 2.46 -15.38
CA ILE A 217 -2.17 3.32 -15.05
C ILE A 217 -1.69 4.40 -14.10
N LYS A 218 -1.87 5.68 -14.47
CA LYS A 218 -1.65 6.83 -13.58
C LYS A 218 -3.01 7.33 -13.08
N MET A 219 -3.18 7.45 -11.76
CA MET A 219 -4.39 7.99 -11.13
C MET A 219 -3.99 9.09 -10.15
N ASP A 220 -4.35 10.34 -10.45
CA ASP A 220 -3.92 11.50 -9.63
C ASP A 220 -4.84 11.77 -8.42
N ASN A 221 -6.10 11.32 -8.46
CA ASN A 221 -7.11 11.60 -7.42
C ASN A 221 -7.98 10.38 -7.13
N LEU A 222 -7.38 9.27 -6.70
CA LEU A 222 -8.14 8.12 -6.20
C LEU A 222 -8.75 8.49 -4.84
N SER A 223 -10.03 8.88 -4.81
CA SER A 223 -10.75 9.11 -3.56
C SER A 223 -10.78 7.80 -2.76
N GLY A 224 -10.08 7.77 -1.63
CA GLY A 224 -9.84 6.60 -0.80
C GLY A 224 -11.10 5.98 -0.21
N SER A 225 -11.83 5.23 -1.01
CA SER A 225 -12.66 4.12 -0.60
C SER A 225 -12.80 3.20 -1.80
N PRO A 226 -11.76 2.42 -2.12
CA PRO A 226 -12.02 1.23 -2.91
C PRO A 226 -12.90 0.37 -2.01
N ILE A 227 -14.22 0.40 -2.21
CA ILE A 227 -15.08 -0.70 -1.78
C ILE A 227 -14.69 -1.88 -2.68
N LEU A 228 -13.48 -2.42 -2.47
CA LEU A 228 -13.25 -3.83 -2.69
C LEU A 228 -14.17 -4.46 -1.67
N LYS A 229 -15.26 -5.09 -2.13
CA LYS A 229 -16.20 -5.73 -1.23
C LYS A 229 -15.40 -6.67 -0.33
N GLU A 230 -15.26 -6.28 0.93
CA GLU A 230 -14.88 -7.18 2.00
C GLU A 230 -15.97 -8.24 2.02
N LYS A 231 -15.59 -9.47 1.66
CA LYS A 231 -16.38 -10.60 2.08
C LYS A 231 -15.90 -10.87 3.51
N ASP A 232 -16.68 -10.38 4.46
CA ASP A 232 -16.49 -10.52 5.90
C ASP A 232 -16.33 -12.01 6.28
N SER A 233 -15.12 -12.57 6.18
CA SER A 233 -14.70 -13.75 6.97
C SER A 233 -13.32 -14.29 6.65
N ASP A 234 -12.75 -14.06 5.46
CA ASP A 234 -11.53 -14.78 5.05
C ASP A 234 -10.34 -13.84 4.81
N PRO A 235 -9.25 -13.95 5.60
CA PRO A 235 -7.97 -13.38 5.22
C PRO A 235 -7.48 -14.11 3.96
N SER A 236 -7.50 -13.42 2.82
CA SER A 236 -7.02 -13.96 1.56
C SER A 236 -5.56 -13.55 1.34
N ASP A 237 -4.70 -14.54 1.04
CA ASP A 237 -3.31 -14.36 0.59
C ASP A 237 -3.17 -13.55 -0.73
N SER A 238 -4.27 -13.17 -1.37
CA SER A 238 -4.31 -12.46 -2.66
C SER A 238 -4.43 -10.93 -2.56
N ILE A 239 -4.49 -10.36 -1.36
CA ILE A 239 -4.63 -8.91 -1.17
C ILE A 239 -3.35 -8.35 -0.58
N ILE A 240 -2.74 -7.36 -1.25
CA ILE A 240 -1.64 -6.58 -0.66
C ILE A 240 -2.26 -5.70 0.43
N PRO A 241 -2.05 -5.99 1.74
CA PRO A 241 -2.57 -5.13 2.78
C PRO A 241 -1.87 -3.77 2.71
N SER A 242 -2.63 -2.68 2.91
CA SER A 242 -2.00 -1.36 3.00
C SER A 242 -1.01 -1.33 4.17
N GLN A 243 0.06 -0.54 4.04
CA GLN A 243 1.04 -0.35 5.13
C GLN A 243 0.35 0.10 6.43
N LYS A 244 -0.74 0.88 6.33
CA LYS A 244 -1.55 1.30 7.48
C LYS A 244 -2.29 0.12 8.15
N ALA A 245 -2.86 -0.80 7.37
CA ALA A 245 -3.55 -1.97 7.90
C ALA A 245 -2.57 -2.92 8.62
N VAL A 246 -1.40 -3.16 8.02
CA VAL A 246 -0.34 -3.95 8.65
C VAL A 246 0.12 -3.32 9.96
N LYS A 247 0.41 -2.00 9.95
CA LYS A 247 0.81 -1.28 11.17
C LYS A 247 -0.26 -1.34 12.25
N THR A 248 -1.53 -1.13 11.91
CA THR A 248 -2.66 -1.18 12.87
C THR A 248 -2.82 -2.58 13.47
N TYR A 249 -2.70 -3.63 12.66
CA TYR A 249 -2.78 -5.01 13.16
C TYR A 249 -1.64 -5.33 14.13
N VAL A 250 -0.40 -4.95 13.77
CA VAL A 250 0.78 -5.16 14.61
C VAL A 250 0.66 -4.35 15.91
N ASP A 251 0.29 -3.07 15.86
CA ASP A 251 0.14 -2.22 17.03
C ASP A 251 -0.97 -2.72 17.99
N ASN A 252 -2.06 -3.27 17.46
CA ASN A 252 -3.14 -3.84 18.28
C ASN A 252 -2.75 -5.17 18.96
N ARG A 253 -1.84 -5.94 18.34
CA ARG A 253 -1.41 -7.24 18.88
C ARG A 253 -0.15 -7.15 19.74
N LEU A 254 0.65 -6.11 19.56
CA LEU A 254 1.86 -5.80 20.33
C LEU A 254 1.71 -4.45 21.03
N PRO A 255 0.96 -4.38 22.15
CA PRO A 255 0.79 -3.15 22.91
C PRO A 255 2.12 -2.54 23.36
N LYS A 256 2.14 -1.22 23.46
CA LYS A 256 3.23 -0.45 24.06
C LYS A 256 3.54 -0.98 25.46
N GLY A 257 4.82 -1.15 25.77
CA GLY A 257 5.29 -1.61 27.07
C GLY A 257 5.64 -3.10 27.15
N ILE A 258 5.39 -3.89 26.10
CA ILE A 258 5.89 -5.27 26.03
C ILE A 258 7.42 -5.26 26.04
N ILE A 259 7.99 -6.05 26.96
CA ILE A 259 9.43 -6.28 27.05
C ILE A 259 9.75 -7.63 26.41
N SER A 260 10.75 -7.65 25.53
CA SER A 260 11.23 -8.86 24.86
C SER A 260 12.74 -9.01 25.03
N MET A 261 13.22 -10.25 25.00
CA MET A 261 14.65 -10.55 24.96
C MET A 261 15.17 -10.43 23.53
N TRP A 262 16.27 -9.70 23.35
CA TRP A 262 16.89 -9.41 22.06
C TRP A 262 18.33 -9.92 22.05
N SER A 263 18.64 -10.80 21.10
CA SER A 263 19.96 -11.38 20.92
C SER A 263 20.84 -10.63 19.91
N GLY A 264 20.26 -9.69 19.16
CA GLY A 264 21.00 -8.87 18.20
C GLY A 264 21.82 -7.76 18.89
N SER A 265 22.55 -6.99 18.07
CA SER A 265 23.26 -5.81 18.57
C SER A 265 22.29 -4.77 19.12
N VAL A 266 22.70 -4.05 20.16
CA VAL A 266 21.97 -2.88 20.67
C VAL A 266 21.93 -1.73 19.66
N GLU A 267 22.86 -1.71 18.70
CA GLU A 267 22.89 -0.74 17.61
C GLU A 267 21.85 -1.01 16.52
N THR A 268 21.32 -2.25 16.46
CA THR A 268 20.37 -2.70 15.43
C THR A 268 18.98 -2.97 16.01
N ILE A 269 18.63 -2.32 17.12
CA ILE A 269 17.28 -2.41 17.69
C ILE A 269 16.28 -1.87 16.66
N PRO A 270 15.23 -2.64 16.28
CA PRO A 270 14.27 -2.21 15.27
C PRO A 270 13.53 -0.93 15.66
N GLU A 271 13.15 -0.14 14.66
CA GLU A 271 12.30 1.03 14.87
C GLU A 271 10.99 0.65 15.59
N GLY A 272 10.56 1.49 16.52
CA GLY A 272 9.39 1.22 17.38
C GLY A 272 9.71 0.35 18.60
N TRP A 273 10.97 0.01 18.84
CA TRP A 273 11.49 -0.58 20.08
C TRP A 273 12.59 0.29 20.68
N ALA A 274 12.79 0.20 21.99
CA ALA A 274 13.89 0.87 22.70
C ALA A 274 14.59 -0.08 23.66
N LEU A 275 15.85 0.19 23.98
CA LEU A 275 16.58 -0.55 25.01
C LEU A 275 16.00 -0.23 26.40
N CYS A 276 15.90 -1.24 27.27
CA CYS A 276 15.51 -1.06 28.67
C CYS A 276 16.72 -0.63 29.50
N ASP A 277 17.13 0.63 29.36
CA ASP A 277 18.32 1.22 30.00
C ASP A 277 18.01 2.39 30.95
N GLY A 278 16.73 2.66 31.19
CA GLY A 278 16.28 3.76 32.05
C GLY A 278 16.05 5.09 31.32
N THR A 279 16.46 5.19 30.05
CA THR A 279 16.17 6.36 29.21
C THR A 279 14.75 6.27 28.64
N ASN A 280 14.18 7.39 28.19
CA ASN A 280 12.86 7.44 27.54
C ASN A 280 11.73 6.74 28.32
N GLU A 281 11.74 6.86 29.65
CA GLU A 281 10.77 6.24 30.58
C GLU A 281 10.75 4.69 30.57
N THR A 282 11.73 4.07 29.91
CA THR A 282 11.93 2.62 29.93
C THR A 282 12.44 2.17 31.31
N PRO A 283 12.15 0.93 31.75
CA PRO A 283 12.81 0.37 32.94
C PRO A 283 14.31 0.15 32.67
N ASP A 284 15.18 0.34 33.66
CA ASP A 284 16.59 -0.05 33.55
C ASP A 284 16.80 -1.50 33.98
N LEU A 285 16.90 -2.40 33.00
CA LEU A 285 17.06 -3.85 33.20
C LEU A 285 18.50 -4.34 33.00
N ARG A 286 19.46 -3.43 32.81
CA ARG A 286 20.87 -3.81 32.60
C ARG A 286 21.43 -4.47 33.86
N GLY A 287 22.00 -5.66 33.71
CA GLY A 287 22.59 -6.43 34.82
C GLY A 287 21.58 -6.94 35.85
N ARG A 288 20.28 -6.98 35.52
CA ARG A 288 19.22 -7.43 36.44
C ARG A 288 18.64 -8.78 36.00
N PHE A 289 18.32 -9.61 37.00
CA PHE A 289 17.46 -10.76 36.80
C PHE A 289 16.00 -10.36 36.97
N ILE A 290 15.14 -10.89 36.11
CA ILE A 290 13.70 -10.57 36.11
C ILE A 290 12.96 -11.54 37.03
N VAL A 291 12.19 -10.97 37.95
CA VAL A 291 11.25 -11.67 38.81
C VAL A 291 9.82 -11.31 38.42
N GLY A 292 8.92 -12.28 38.47
CA GLY A 292 7.50 -12.05 38.20
C GLY A 292 6.88 -11.15 39.27
N PHE A 293 5.96 -10.28 38.85
CA PHE A 293 5.14 -9.52 39.79
C PHE A 293 4.27 -10.47 40.61
N ASP A 294 4.24 -10.26 41.93
CA ASP A 294 3.41 -11.02 42.86
C ASP A 294 2.81 -10.05 43.88
N ALA A 295 1.50 -9.83 43.77
CA ALA A 295 0.77 -8.87 44.61
C ALA A 295 0.77 -9.25 46.11
N GLU A 296 0.94 -10.53 46.43
CA GLU A 296 0.88 -11.04 47.80
C GLU A 296 2.25 -11.02 48.49
N ASN A 297 3.33 -10.87 47.73
CA ASN A 297 4.68 -10.83 48.25
C ASN A 297 5.19 -9.39 48.41
N PRO A 298 5.47 -8.90 49.65
CA PRO A 298 5.98 -7.55 49.87
C PRO A 298 7.25 -7.19 49.10
N GLU A 299 8.05 -8.18 48.72
CA GLU A 299 9.26 -7.97 47.91
C GLU A 299 8.97 -7.75 46.42
N TYR A 300 7.86 -8.29 45.91
CA TYR A 300 7.53 -8.32 44.47
C TYR A 300 6.16 -7.70 44.11
N ASN A 301 5.49 -7.04 45.06
CA ASN A 301 4.16 -6.45 44.90
C ASN A 301 4.14 -5.07 44.24
N GLN A 302 5.26 -4.59 43.72
CA GLN A 302 5.36 -3.32 43.01
C GLN A 302 6.14 -3.50 41.71
N ALA A 303 5.52 -3.15 40.59
CA ALA A 303 6.18 -3.17 39.29
C ALA A 303 7.39 -2.22 39.28
N LYS A 304 8.49 -2.64 38.63
CA LYS A 304 9.77 -1.92 38.57
C LYS A 304 10.50 -1.79 39.91
N LYS A 305 10.04 -2.44 41.00
CA LYS A 305 10.83 -2.54 42.24
C LYS A 305 12.13 -3.29 41.96
N THR A 306 13.21 -2.85 42.59
CA THR A 306 14.55 -3.42 42.40
C THR A 306 15.14 -3.85 43.75
N GLY A 307 16.02 -4.85 43.73
CA GLY A 307 16.67 -5.39 44.92
C GLY A 307 17.73 -6.43 44.55
N GLY A 308 18.22 -7.15 45.56
CA GLY A 308 19.27 -8.16 45.40
C GLY A 308 20.69 -7.61 45.44
N LEU A 309 21.66 -8.51 45.60
CA LEU A 309 23.09 -8.23 45.65
C LEU A 309 23.83 -9.17 44.68
N SER A 310 24.83 -8.66 43.97
CA SER A 310 25.69 -9.47 43.09
C SER A 310 26.67 -10.34 43.88
N GLU A 311 27.12 -9.82 45.02
CA GLU A 311 28.00 -10.54 45.94
C GLU A 311 27.49 -10.38 47.37
N VAL A 312 27.66 -11.42 48.18
CA VAL A 312 27.24 -11.43 49.59
C VAL A 312 28.46 -11.68 50.47
N GLN A 313 28.71 -10.76 51.40
CA GLN A 313 29.66 -10.97 52.48
C GLN A 313 28.89 -11.46 53.71
N LEU A 314 29.27 -12.61 54.25
CA LEU A 314 28.60 -13.16 55.42
C LEU A 314 28.88 -12.29 56.65
N THR A 315 27.81 -11.98 57.38
CA THR A 315 27.88 -11.37 58.70
C THR A 315 28.10 -12.45 59.76
N VAL A 316 28.57 -12.04 60.95
CA VAL A 316 28.73 -12.96 62.10
C VAL A 316 27.42 -13.67 62.46
N GLN A 317 26.27 -13.04 62.22
CA GLN A 317 24.94 -13.61 62.50
C GLN A 317 24.55 -14.73 61.51
N GLU A 318 25.15 -14.73 60.32
CA GLU A 318 24.91 -15.72 59.27
C GLU A 318 25.89 -16.91 59.36
N LEU A 319 26.86 -16.86 60.28
CA LEU A 319 27.79 -17.96 60.53
C LEU A 319 27.14 -19.00 61.47
N PRO A 320 27.07 -20.28 61.07
CA PRO A 320 26.66 -21.34 61.99
C PRO A 320 27.56 -21.42 63.22
N ALA A 321 26.97 -21.80 64.36
CA ALA A 321 27.74 -22.09 65.57
C ALA A 321 28.76 -23.20 65.29
N HIS A 322 30.02 -22.94 65.65
CA HIS A 322 31.12 -23.88 65.48
C HIS A 322 32.10 -23.80 66.66
N THR A 323 32.92 -24.83 66.82
CA THR A 323 33.96 -24.90 67.85
C THR A 323 35.29 -25.29 67.20
N HIS A 324 36.40 -24.88 67.80
CA HIS A 324 37.73 -25.35 67.43
C HIS A 324 38.20 -26.39 68.45
N GLU A 325 38.66 -27.54 67.96
CA GLU A 325 39.34 -28.54 68.79
C GLU A 325 40.84 -28.24 68.80
N ASP A 326 41.41 -28.11 70.00
CA ASP A 326 42.85 -28.09 70.17
C ASP A 326 43.34 -29.55 70.16
N SER A 327 44.23 -29.89 69.22
CA SER A 327 44.74 -31.25 68.99
C SER A 327 45.71 -31.72 70.09
N GLY A 328 45.69 -31.08 71.26
CA GLY A 328 46.59 -31.26 72.38
C GLY A 328 47.86 -30.41 72.25
N HIS A 329 48.16 -29.64 73.29
CA HIS A 329 49.50 -29.08 73.51
C HIS A 329 50.03 -29.56 74.87
N ASP A 330 51.31 -29.88 74.92
CA ASP A 330 51.93 -30.38 76.14
C ASP A 330 52.42 -29.23 77.01
N HIS A 331 52.16 -29.34 78.31
CA HIS A 331 52.84 -28.55 79.33
C HIS A 331 53.94 -29.41 79.94
N ASN A 332 55.17 -29.22 79.49
CA ASN A 332 56.30 -29.95 80.05
C ASN A 332 56.81 -29.27 81.32
N ILE A 333 57.12 -30.08 82.33
CA ILE A 333 57.85 -29.65 83.52
C ILE A 333 59.30 -30.07 83.32
N ASN A 334 60.22 -29.11 83.34
CA ASN A 334 61.65 -29.38 83.27
C ASN A 334 62.25 -29.35 84.68
N ASP A 335 62.68 -30.50 85.18
CA ASP A 335 63.53 -30.61 86.38
C ASP A 335 64.94 -31.03 85.93
N PRO A 336 65.93 -30.13 85.95
CA PRO A 336 67.29 -30.44 85.54
C PRO A 336 67.98 -31.54 86.39
N GLY A 337 67.34 -32.00 87.47
CA GLY A 337 67.87 -32.98 88.39
C GLY A 337 68.91 -32.35 89.32
N HIS A 338 68.78 -32.59 90.61
CA HIS A 338 69.78 -32.20 91.61
C HIS A 338 70.54 -33.42 92.12
N ASN A 339 71.82 -33.23 92.49
CA ASN A 339 72.71 -34.27 92.98
C ASN A 339 73.48 -33.77 94.22
N HIS A 340 73.65 -34.65 95.21
CA HIS A 340 74.54 -34.43 96.34
C HIS A 340 75.81 -35.27 96.18
N ASN A 341 76.90 -34.62 95.81
CA ASN A 341 78.21 -35.26 95.71
C ASN A 341 78.84 -35.39 97.11
N HIS A 342 78.91 -36.61 97.62
CA HIS A 342 79.68 -36.94 98.82
C HIS A 342 80.95 -37.70 98.41
N ASN A 343 81.96 -36.97 97.90
CA ASN A 343 83.27 -37.57 97.72
C ASN A 343 84.38 -36.53 97.86
N ARG A 344 85.07 -36.55 99.00
CA ARG A 344 86.45 -36.08 99.08
C ARG A 344 87.24 -37.08 99.94
N ASP A 345 88.23 -37.71 99.30
CA ASP A 345 89.34 -38.46 99.90
C ASP A 345 89.04 -39.82 100.54
N GLY A 346 88.15 -40.62 99.95
CA GLY A 346 88.14 -42.08 100.12
C GLY A 346 87.78 -42.60 101.51
N LYS A 347 87.28 -41.74 102.41
CA LYS A 347 86.79 -42.14 103.74
C LYS A 347 85.27 -42.25 103.72
N ASN A 348 84.79 -43.45 103.43
CA ASN A 348 83.40 -43.81 103.62
C ASN A 348 83.03 -43.68 105.11
N PHE A 349 81.83 -43.17 105.41
CA PHE A 349 81.23 -43.06 106.76
C PHE A 349 81.09 -44.40 107.52
N ASN A 350 81.60 -45.49 106.95
CA ASN A 350 81.58 -46.84 107.48
C ASN A 350 82.87 -47.21 108.28
N VAL A 351 83.75 -46.26 108.59
CA VAL A 351 85.05 -46.50 109.28
C VAL A 351 85.09 -45.99 110.74
N LEU A 352 84.08 -45.26 111.21
CA LEU A 352 84.03 -44.78 112.61
C LEU A 352 83.53 -45.81 113.65
N ALA A 353 83.15 -47.02 113.23
CA ALA A 353 82.55 -48.03 114.10
C ALA A 353 83.47 -49.20 114.51
N ARG A 354 84.80 -49.13 114.31
CA ARG A 354 85.70 -50.30 114.51
C ARG A 354 86.95 -50.12 115.38
N TYR A 355 87.16 -49.01 116.10
CA TYR A 355 88.36 -48.86 116.97
C TYR A 355 88.13 -48.12 118.30
N THR A 356 87.05 -48.42 119.03
CA THR A 356 87.01 -48.22 120.49
C THR A 356 86.43 -49.44 121.19
N GLY A 357 87.07 -50.59 120.95
CA GLY A 357 87.00 -51.73 121.84
C GLY A 357 88.09 -51.62 122.91
N LYS A 358 87.65 -51.64 124.17
CA LYS A 358 88.27 -52.28 125.34
C LYS A 358 89.60 -51.78 125.95
N ASP A 359 89.48 -51.51 127.25
CA ASP A 359 90.44 -51.57 128.37
C ASP A 359 91.55 -50.52 128.51
N THR A 360 91.31 -49.56 129.42
CA THR A 360 92.34 -49.10 130.37
C THR A 360 91.82 -49.36 131.78
N THR A 361 92.21 -50.52 132.32
CA THR A 361 92.05 -50.92 133.71
C THR A 361 92.96 -50.09 134.62
N ASP A 362 92.38 -49.70 135.75
CA ASP A 362 92.95 -49.73 137.11
C ASP A 362 93.81 -48.57 137.66
N THR A 363 93.43 -48.21 138.88
CA THR A 363 94.11 -47.44 139.94
C THR A 363 94.45 -45.95 139.78
N MET A 364 93.72 -45.15 140.57
CA MET A 364 94.14 -43.99 141.38
C MET A 364 95.02 -42.91 140.72
N ASP A 365 94.54 -41.66 140.63
CA ASP A 365 94.81 -40.64 141.66
C ASP A 365 94.17 -39.28 141.30
N ASN A 366 93.82 -38.54 142.34
CA ASN A 366 93.29 -37.19 142.34
C ASN A 366 94.20 -36.19 141.62
N ASN A 367 93.75 -35.53 140.53
CA ASN A 367 93.97 -34.09 140.43
C ASN A 367 93.12 -33.37 139.38
N LYS A 368 92.84 -32.11 139.72
CA LYS A 368 92.03 -31.09 139.03
C LYS A 368 92.67 -30.72 137.69
N GLY A 369 92.04 -31.10 136.57
CA GLY A 369 92.51 -30.75 135.23
C GLY A 369 91.76 -31.50 134.14
N ALA A 370 90.44 -31.28 134.09
CA ALA A 370 89.53 -31.93 133.16
C ALA A 370 89.94 -31.74 131.69
N GLY A 371 89.91 -32.87 130.97
CA GLY A 371 89.47 -33.05 129.60
C GLY A 371 89.76 -31.93 128.61
N ARG A 372 90.78 -32.13 127.77
CA ARG A 372 90.87 -31.45 126.47
C ARG A 372 89.79 -32.01 125.55
N GLU A 373 88.66 -31.32 125.49
CA GLU A 373 87.66 -31.49 124.43
C GLU A 373 88.30 -31.12 123.09
N PHE A 374 88.34 -32.05 122.15
CA PHE A 374 88.62 -31.73 120.75
C PHE A 374 87.36 -31.09 120.15
N ALA A 375 87.40 -29.77 120.02
CA ALA A 375 86.36 -28.94 119.44
C ALA A 375 86.12 -29.28 117.96
N LEU A 376 84.93 -29.81 117.66
CA LEU A 376 84.38 -29.94 116.30
C LEU A 376 83.90 -28.55 115.83
N ASN A 377 84.83 -27.70 115.39
CA ASN A 377 84.57 -26.31 114.99
C ASN A 377 84.35 -26.08 113.48
N ASP A 378 84.12 -27.11 112.66
CA ASP A 378 83.83 -26.94 111.23
C ASP A 378 82.55 -27.69 110.82
N TYR A 379 81.39 -27.15 111.18
CA TYR A 379 80.13 -27.49 110.52
C TYR A 379 80.00 -26.68 109.24
N GLY A 380 80.25 -27.33 108.11
CA GLY A 380 79.95 -26.78 106.80
C GLY A 380 78.46 -26.45 106.69
N THR A 381 78.16 -25.16 106.48
CA THR A 381 76.84 -24.62 106.13
C THR A 381 76.21 -25.38 104.97
N ILE A 382 75.00 -25.94 105.18
CA ILE A 382 74.15 -26.45 104.10
C ILE A 382 73.69 -25.23 103.28
N GLN A 383 74.30 -25.02 102.12
CA GLN A 383 73.85 -23.98 101.18
C GLN A 383 72.50 -24.40 100.59
N SER A 384 71.46 -23.58 100.82
CA SER A 384 70.19 -23.71 100.12
C SER A 384 70.41 -23.59 98.62
N LYS A 385 70.09 -24.62 97.85
CA LYS A 385 69.89 -24.49 96.41
C LYS A 385 68.46 -24.87 96.08
N GLN A 386 67.69 -23.88 95.59
CA GLN A 386 66.36 -24.07 95.00
C GLN A 386 66.49 -25.01 93.79
N THR A 387 65.53 -25.91 93.57
CA THR A 387 65.59 -26.98 92.56
C THR A 387 65.45 -26.50 91.12
N GLY A 388 65.20 -25.21 90.87
CA GLY A 388 65.14 -24.64 89.51
C GLY A 388 64.05 -25.24 88.62
N ILE A 389 63.01 -25.85 89.20
CA ILE A 389 61.88 -26.41 88.46
C ILE A 389 61.07 -25.27 87.86
N GLU A 390 60.95 -25.26 86.53
CA GLU A 390 60.16 -24.28 85.78
C GLU A 390 59.04 -24.99 84.99
N ILE A 391 57.88 -24.36 84.89
CA ILE A 391 56.76 -24.83 84.06
C ILE A 391 56.93 -24.21 82.67
N LEU A 392 57.12 -25.03 81.64
CA LEU A 392 57.11 -24.58 80.25
C LEU A 392 55.65 -24.53 79.76
N SER A 393 55.09 -23.33 79.67
CA SER A 393 53.74 -23.13 79.12
C SER A 393 53.76 -23.24 77.59
N GLY A 394 53.23 -24.32 77.03
CA GLY A 394 52.81 -24.35 75.62
C GLY A 394 51.62 -23.40 75.40
N LYS A 395 51.56 -22.72 74.25
CA LYS A 395 50.39 -21.92 73.85
C LYS A 395 49.63 -22.68 72.76
N ALA A 396 48.31 -22.80 72.91
CA ALA A 396 47.44 -23.22 71.82
C ALA A 396 47.54 -22.21 70.67
N ASN A 397 47.84 -22.68 69.46
CA ASN A 397 48.00 -21.83 68.27
C ASN A 397 46.73 -21.87 67.42
N LEU A 398 45.69 -21.17 67.88
CA LEU A 398 44.48 -20.95 67.07
C LEU A 398 44.74 -19.78 66.11
N GLN A 399 44.73 -20.07 64.81
CA GLN A 399 44.86 -19.07 63.76
C GLN A 399 43.53 -18.87 63.04
N ASN A 400 43.22 -17.63 62.69
CA ASN A 400 42.05 -17.32 61.87
C ASN A 400 42.27 -17.90 60.47
N THR A 401 41.29 -18.67 60.00
CA THR A 401 41.22 -19.15 58.61
C THR A 401 40.05 -18.48 57.91
N GLY A 402 40.29 -17.89 56.75
CA GLY A 402 39.32 -17.07 56.02
C GLY A 402 39.91 -15.71 55.67
N LYS A 403 39.29 -15.03 54.71
CA LYS A 403 39.68 -13.67 54.26
C LYS A 403 38.52 -12.69 54.28
N ASP A 404 37.38 -13.09 54.86
CA ASP A 404 36.11 -12.35 54.86
C ASP A 404 35.75 -11.78 53.48
N GLN A 405 36.03 -12.52 52.41
CA GLN A 405 35.71 -12.06 51.06
C GLN A 405 34.25 -12.36 50.75
N PRO A 406 33.56 -11.44 50.05
CA PRO A 406 32.23 -11.72 49.53
C PRO A 406 32.30 -12.87 48.50
N HIS A 407 31.19 -13.58 48.32
CA HIS A 407 31.07 -14.65 47.34
C HIS A 407 30.09 -14.28 46.23
N GLU A 408 30.39 -14.77 45.03
CA GLU A 408 29.54 -14.65 43.85
C GLU A 408 28.21 -15.39 44.07
N ASN A 409 27.09 -14.69 43.87
CA ASN A 409 25.74 -15.20 44.11
C ASN A 409 24.93 -15.41 42.81
N ARG A 410 25.55 -15.27 41.64
CA ARG A 410 24.87 -15.41 40.34
C ARG A 410 24.99 -16.83 39.76
N PRO A 411 23.89 -17.38 39.20
CA PRO A 411 23.97 -18.56 38.33
C PRO A 411 24.77 -18.29 37.04
N PRO A 412 25.28 -19.34 36.36
CA PRO A 412 25.81 -19.20 35.00
C PRO A 412 24.81 -18.50 34.08
N PHE A 413 25.26 -17.52 33.30
CA PHE A 413 24.37 -16.64 32.54
C PHE A 413 24.79 -16.46 31.07
N PHE A 414 23.80 -16.15 30.23
CA PHE A 414 23.97 -15.69 28.85
C PHE A 414 23.31 -14.31 28.72
N VAL A 415 24.00 -13.36 28.08
CA VAL A 415 23.56 -11.96 28.03
C VAL A 415 22.68 -11.72 26.81
N LEU A 416 21.44 -11.32 27.05
CA LEU A 416 20.50 -10.78 26.07
C LEU A 416 20.16 -9.34 26.46
N ALA A 417 19.93 -8.48 25.47
CA ALA A 417 19.37 -7.17 25.72
C ALA A 417 17.87 -7.29 26.02
N TYR A 418 17.36 -6.44 26.90
CA TYR A 418 15.91 -6.28 27.06
C TYR A 418 15.48 -5.06 26.25
N ILE A 419 14.53 -5.24 25.33
CA ILE A 419 13.94 -4.16 24.53
C ILE A 419 12.46 -4.04 24.82
N ILE A 420 11.92 -2.82 24.74
CA ILE A 420 10.53 -2.50 25.02
C ILE A 420 9.85 -1.89 23.80
N LYS A 421 8.61 -2.32 23.50
CA LYS A 421 7.80 -1.75 22.42
C LYS A 421 7.37 -0.34 22.79
N LEU A 422 7.68 0.63 21.92
CA LEU A 422 7.35 2.05 22.04
C LEU A 422 5.92 2.41 21.63
#